data_AF-A0A1J9UWF2-F1
#
_entry.id   AF-A0A1J9UWF2-F1
#
_cell.length_a   1.000
_cell.length_b   1.000
_cell.length_c   1.000
_cell.angle_alpha   90.00
_cell.angle_beta   90.00
_cell.angle_gamma   90.00
#
_symmetry.space_group_name_H-M   'P 1'
#
loop_
_entity.id
_entity.type
_entity.pdbx_description
1 polymer ?
#
loop_
_entity_poly.entity_id
_entity_poly.type
_entity_poly.pdbx_seq_one_letter_code
_entity_poly.pdbx_strand_id
1 'polypeptide(L)'
;MKRILYIFPVVIICSFILIIFSEKSYACDCINVSAEDAFQKNDVVFKGRVIEIGREESVGIEVLFEVKGIWKGTTSSQIIVYTNGGDCVFHFVEGGEYLVFSSQRGEEKQLFTHSCSGTKKLDEAGADEVAVSQIAKESVPTKKVDLKGKMVSGFSWWKVVTISIGMLLIVALVIFNVRRMRKK
;
A
#
# COMPACT_ATOMS: atom_id res chain seq x y z
N MET A 1 -11.50 -12.91 52.59
CA MET A 1 -11.29 -11.44 52.49
C MET A 1 -9.92 -11.05 51.94
N LYS A 2 -8.80 -11.63 52.39
CA LYS A 2 -7.45 -11.28 51.87
C LYS A 2 -7.25 -11.49 50.34
N ARG A 3 -7.88 -12.52 49.73
CA ARG A 3 -7.80 -12.78 48.28
C ARG A 3 -8.44 -11.68 47.40
N ILE A 4 -9.53 -11.05 47.88
CA ILE A 4 -10.22 -9.98 47.14
C ILE A 4 -9.37 -8.70 47.14
N LEU A 5 -8.58 -8.48 48.21
CA LEU A 5 -7.66 -7.35 48.32
C LEU A 5 -6.50 -7.41 47.31
N TYR A 6 -6.08 -8.62 46.89
CA TYR A 6 -5.03 -8.80 45.86
C TYR A 6 -5.57 -8.76 44.42
N ILE A 7 -6.87 -8.97 44.21
CA ILE A 7 -7.48 -8.91 42.88
C ILE A 7 -7.64 -7.45 42.43
N PHE A 8 -7.96 -6.54 43.35
CA PHE A 8 -8.13 -5.11 43.06
C PHE A 8 -6.91 -4.45 42.39
N PRO A 9 -5.67 -4.58 42.90
CA PRO A 9 -4.50 -3.99 42.25
C PRO A 9 -4.18 -4.66 40.91
N VAL A 10 -4.42 -5.97 40.76
CA VAL A 10 -4.21 -6.69 39.49
C VAL A 10 -5.16 -6.19 38.41
N VAL A 11 -6.44 -5.99 38.75
CA VAL A 11 -7.44 -5.44 37.81
C VAL A 11 -7.08 -4.01 37.42
N ILE A 12 -6.61 -3.19 38.36
CA ILE A 12 -6.16 -1.81 38.07
C ILE A 12 -4.93 -1.84 37.15
N ILE A 13 -3.94 -2.69 37.42
CA ILE A 13 -2.74 -2.83 36.58
C ILE A 13 -3.11 -3.31 35.17
N CYS A 14 -3.98 -4.31 35.04
CA CYS A 14 -4.47 -4.78 33.74
C CYS A 14 -5.24 -3.70 32.97
N SER A 15 -6.05 -2.87 33.66
CA SER A 15 -6.74 -1.73 33.06
C SER A 15 -5.76 -0.66 32.56
N PHE A 16 -4.73 -0.33 33.35
CA PHE A 16 -3.68 0.60 32.94
C PHE A 16 -2.87 0.09 31.74
N ILE A 17 -2.61 -1.22 31.66
CA ILE A 17 -1.95 -1.84 30.50
C ILE A 17 -2.80 -1.64 29.23
N LEU A 18 -4.12 -1.83 29.28
CA LEU A 18 -4.99 -1.64 28.11
C LEU A 18 -5.01 -0.18 27.61
N ILE A 19 -4.84 0.80 28.49
CA ILE A 19 -4.77 2.23 28.11
C ILE A 19 -3.43 2.57 27.44
N ILE A 20 -2.34 1.95 27.89
CA ILE A 20 -0.99 2.18 27.34
C ILE A 20 -0.83 1.53 25.96
N PHE A 21 -1.55 0.43 25.71
CA PHE A 21 -1.64 -0.23 24.40
C PHE A 21 -2.80 0.29 23.54
N SER A 22 -3.16 1.57 23.67
CA SER A 22 -4.04 2.19 22.68
C SER A 22 -3.28 2.26 21.35
N GLU A 23 -3.63 1.37 20.42
CA GLU A 23 -3.26 1.57 19.02
C GLU A 23 -3.81 2.92 18.55
N LYS A 24 -3.02 3.65 17.77
CA LYS A 24 -3.45 4.91 17.19
C LYS A 24 -4.61 4.63 16.24
N SER A 25 -5.83 4.99 16.63
CA SER A 25 -6.95 5.03 15.69
C SER A 25 -6.71 6.18 14.72
N TYR A 26 -6.26 5.89 13.50
CA TYR A 26 -6.22 6.88 12.43
C TYR A 26 -7.56 6.81 11.69
N ALA A 27 -8.65 7.22 12.32
CA ALA A 27 -9.89 7.41 11.58
C ALA A 27 -9.65 8.44 10.47
N CYS A 28 -9.70 8.00 9.21
CA CYS A 28 -9.45 8.85 8.07
C CYS A 28 -10.66 9.77 7.87
N ASP A 29 -10.63 10.98 8.43
CA ASP A 29 -11.64 12.00 8.19
C ASP A 29 -11.18 12.89 7.04
N CYS A 30 -11.59 12.54 5.82
CA CYS A 30 -11.30 13.35 4.65
C CYS A 30 -12.24 14.55 4.62
N ILE A 31 -11.70 15.75 4.79
CA ILE A 31 -12.40 16.97 4.36
C ILE A 31 -12.68 16.84 2.85
N ASN A 32 -13.89 17.19 2.41
CA ASN A 32 -14.20 17.30 0.99
C ASN A 32 -13.25 18.33 0.33
N VAL A 33 -12.26 17.83 -0.39
CA VAL A 33 -11.31 18.64 -1.16
C VAL A 33 -11.82 18.75 -2.59
N SER A 34 -11.87 19.96 -3.14
CA SER A 34 -12.21 20.18 -4.55
C SER A 34 -11.11 19.61 -5.46
N ALA A 35 -11.45 19.31 -6.71
CA ALA A 35 -10.47 18.81 -7.67
C ALA A 35 -9.36 19.84 -7.93
N GLU A 36 -9.70 21.14 -7.89
CA GLU A 36 -8.77 22.25 -8.01
C GLU A 36 -7.76 22.25 -6.86
N ASP A 37 -8.23 22.13 -5.62
CA ASP A 37 -7.37 22.12 -4.44
C ASP A 37 -6.50 20.87 -4.40
N ALA A 38 -7.07 19.71 -4.77
CA ALA A 38 -6.32 18.47 -4.90
C ALA A 38 -5.24 18.60 -5.98
N PHE A 39 -5.55 19.25 -7.11
CA PHE A 39 -4.59 19.51 -8.18
C PHE A 39 -3.45 20.41 -7.74
N GLN A 40 -3.72 21.43 -6.92
CA GLN A 40 -2.67 22.30 -6.39
C GLN A 40 -1.78 21.59 -5.37
N LYS A 41 -2.36 20.81 -4.46
CA LYS A 41 -1.64 20.13 -3.37
C LYS A 41 -0.80 18.93 -3.80
N ASN A 42 -1.14 18.29 -4.92
CA ASN A 42 -0.44 17.10 -5.40
C ASN A 42 0.60 17.44 -6.47
N ASP A 43 1.67 16.65 -6.55
CA ASP A 43 2.79 16.91 -7.47
C ASP A 43 2.55 16.33 -8.86
N VAL A 44 1.89 15.17 -8.93
CA VAL A 44 1.64 14.43 -10.17
C VAL A 44 0.16 14.07 -10.25
N VAL A 45 -0.46 14.44 -11.38
CA VAL A 45 -1.88 14.20 -11.67
C VAL A 45 -2.03 13.62 -13.07
N PHE A 46 -2.64 12.44 -13.15
CA PHE A 46 -2.78 11.69 -14.40
C PHE A 46 -4.01 10.78 -14.38
N LYS A 47 -4.47 10.35 -15.55
CA LYS A 47 -5.41 9.24 -15.70
C LYS A 47 -4.69 8.03 -16.27
N GLY A 48 -4.99 6.86 -15.73
CA GLY A 48 -4.33 5.64 -16.13
C GLY A 48 -5.09 4.39 -15.73
N ARG A 49 -4.68 3.27 -16.33
CA ARG A 49 -5.18 1.94 -16.01
C ARG A 49 -4.20 1.24 -15.09
N VAL A 50 -4.70 0.57 -14.06
CA VAL A 50 -3.88 -0.31 -13.22
C VAL A 50 -3.51 -1.55 -14.01
N ILE A 51 -2.21 -1.82 -14.14
CA ILE A 51 -1.69 -3.01 -14.84
C ILE A 51 -1.17 -4.08 -13.89
N GLU A 52 -0.75 -3.72 -12.68
CA GLU A 52 -0.26 -4.66 -11.67
C GLU A 52 -0.34 -4.04 -10.27
N ILE A 53 -0.71 -4.84 -9.27
CA ILE A 53 -0.71 -4.45 -7.85
C ILE A 53 0.23 -5.38 -7.09
N GLY A 54 1.21 -4.78 -6.40
CA GLY A 54 2.19 -5.47 -5.58
C GLY A 54 2.16 -4.99 -4.13
N ARG A 55 3.01 -5.62 -3.30
CA ARG A 55 3.16 -5.24 -1.90
C ARG A 55 4.64 -5.30 -1.52
N GLU A 56 5.13 -4.18 -1.03
CA GLU A 56 6.47 -4.00 -0.52
C GLU A 56 6.43 -3.93 1.02
N GLU A 57 7.18 -4.80 1.71
CA GLU A 57 7.15 -4.91 3.18
C GLU A 57 7.48 -3.58 3.90
N SER A 58 8.33 -2.74 3.32
CA SER A 58 8.78 -1.46 3.88
C SER A 58 7.87 -0.27 3.56
N VAL A 59 7.20 -0.29 2.41
CA VAL A 59 6.54 0.91 1.83
C VAL A 59 5.01 0.77 1.80
N GLY A 60 4.48 -0.44 1.66
CA GLY A 60 3.05 -0.70 1.62
C GLY A 60 2.62 -1.36 0.31
N ILE A 61 1.55 -0.84 -0.29
CA ILE A 61 1.02 -1.36 -1.56
C ILE A 61 1.62 -0.52 -2.68
N GLU A 62 2.22 -1.18 -3.67
CA GLU A 62 2.72 -0.55 -4.90
C GLU A 62 1.76 -0.85 -6.04
N VAL A 63 1.44 0.16 -6.83
CA VAL A 63 0.48 0.04 -7.94
C VAL A 63 1.09 0.60 -9.19
N LEU A 64 1.22 -0.26 -10.19
CA LEU A 64 1.75 0.11 -11.48
C LEU A 64 0.62 0.50 -12.42
N PHE A 65 0.76 1.69 -13.00
CA PHE A 65 -0.18 2.25 -13.96
C PHE A 65 0.39 2.28 -15.36
N GLU A 66 -0.46 1.97 -16.34
CA GLU A 66 -0.33 2.44 -17.72
C GLU A 66 -1.02 3.80 -17.83
N VAL A 67 -0.23 4.84 -18.10
CA VAL A 67 -0.70 6.23 -18.15
C VAL A 67 -1.35 6.52 -19.50
N LYS A 68 -2.55 7.10 -19.48
CA LYS A 68 -3.30 7.48 -20.68
C LYS A 68 -3.30 8.98 -20.93
N GLY A 69 -3.39 9.77 -19.87
CA GLY A 69 -3.41 11.23 -19.93
C GLY A 69 -2.76 11.85 -18.70
N ILE A 70 -2.09 12.98 -18.88
CA ILE A 70 -1.32 13.66 -17.85
C ILE A 70 -1.69 15.14 -17.81
N TRP A 71 -1.95 15.65 -16.61
CA TRP A 71 -2.17 17.07 -16.37
C TRP A 71 -1.04 17.72 -15.56
N LYS A 72 -0.28 16.95 -14.76
CA LYS A 72 0.78 17.52 -13.91
C LYS A 72 1.92 16.54 -13.65
N GLY A 73 3.15 17.06 -13.66
CA GLY A 73 4.31 16.49 -12.95
C GLY A 73 5.04 15.29 -13.57
N THR A 74 4.61 14.77 -14.73
CA THR A 74 5.26 13.61 -15.36
C THR A 74 5.12 13.62 -16.89
N THR A 75 5.88 12.77 -17.57
CA THR A 75 5.79 12.50 -19.02
C THR A 75 5.91 11.01 -19.36
N SER A 76 5.95 10.15 -18.34
CA SER A 76 6.22 8.72 -18.46
C SER A 76 4.97 7.92 -18.82
N SER A 77 5.11 6.91 -19.68
CA SER A 77 4.01 6.01 -20.08
C SER A 77 3.58 5.03 -19.00
N GLN A 78 4.44 4.77 -18.02
CA GLN A 78 4.11 3.99 -16.83
C GLN A 78 4.64 4.68 -15.58
N ILE A 79 3.90 4.51 -14.48
CA ILE A 79 4.22 5.12 -13.18
C ILE A 79 3.87 4.12 -12.08
N ILE A 80 4.75 3.99 -11.09
CA ILE A 80 4.46 3.28 -9.84
C ILE A 80 4.00 4.31 -8.82
N VAL A 81 2.83 4.07 -8.23
CA VAL A 81 2.27 4.86 -7.13
C VAL A 81 2.11 3.95 -5.92
N TYR A 82 2.53 4.44 -4.76
CA TYR A 82 2.44 3.74 -3.50
C TYR A 82 1.21 4.20 -2.71
N THR A 83 0.62 3.29 -1.96
CA THR A 83 -0.40 3.64 -0.96
C THR A 83 -0.07 2.99 0.37
N ASN A 84 -0.28 3.73 1.45
CA ASN A 84 0.06 3.30 2.80
C ASN A 84 -0.83 2.10 3.20
N GLY A 85 -0.28 1.13 3.92
CA GLY A 85 -1.02 -0.05 4.38
C GLY A 85 -1.87 0.15 5.65
N GLY A 86 -2.57 1.27 5.79
CA GLY A 86 -3.36 1.63 6.99
C GLY A 86 -4.75 2.20 6.69
N ASP A 87 -5.34 2.90 7.66
CA ASP A 87 -6.76 3.34 7.62
C ASP A 87 -7.13 4.29 6.46
N CYS A 88 -6.15 4.99 5.88
CA CYS A 88 -6.33 5.92 4.75
C CYS A 88 -5.90 5.33 3.39
N VAL A 89 -5.80 4.01 3.28
CA VAL A 89 -5.40 3.35 2.05
C VAL A 89 -6.40 3.63 0.92
N PHE A 90 -5.89 3.84 -0.29
CA PHE A 90 -6.74 3.84 -1.48
C PHE A 90 -6.73 2.44 -2.10
N HIS A 91 -7.92 1.85 -2.28
CA HIS A 91 -8.03 0.49 -2.82
C HIS A 91 -8.15 0.52 -4.35
N PHE A 92 -7.06 0.14 -5.01
CA PHE A 92 -7.02 -0.06 -6.46
C PHE A 92 -7.48 -1.48 -6.84
N VAL A 93 -7.99 -1.60 -8.06
CA VAL A 93 -8.37 -2.87 -8.69
C VAL A 93 -7.63 -3.01 -10.00
N GLU A 94 -7.02 -4.17 -10.24
CA GLU A 94 -6.34 -4.47 -11.50
C GLU A 94 -7.28 -4.31 -12.70
N GLY A 95 -6.77 -3.69 -13.77
CA GLY A 95 -7.54 -3.35 -14.97
C GLY A 95 -8.47 -2.14 -14.81
N GLY A 96 -8.67 -1.63 -13.59
CA GLY A 96 -9.45 -0.42 -13.33
C GLY A 96 -8.78 0.84 -13.87
N GLU A 97 -9.59 1.84 -14.21
CA GLU A 97 -9.13 3.15 -14.69
C GLU A 97 -9.43 4.22 -13.65
N TYR A 98 -8.47 5.10 -13.41
CA TYR A 98 -8.50 6.05 -12.30
C TYR A 98 -7.97 7.42 -12.73
N LEU A 99 -8.52 8.48 -12.15
CA LEU A 99 -7.90 9.78 -12.06
C LEU A 99 -7.10 9.82 -10.76
N VAL A 100 -5.78 9.89 -10.87
CA VAL A 100 -4.84 9.73 -9.76
C VAL A 100 -4.22 11.06 -9.40
N PHE A 101 -4.32 11.42 -8.12
CA PHE A 101 -3.63 12.53 -7.49
C PHE A 101 -2.58 11.96 -6.55
N SER A 102 -1.31 12.34 -6.77
CA SER A 102 -0.19 11.80 -6.00
C SER A 102 0.84 12.87 -5.67
N SER A 103 1.47 12.73 -4.51
CA SER A 103 2.53 13.60 -4.04
C SER A 103 3.84 12.85 -3.83
N GLN A 104 4.96 13.53 -4.03
CA GLN A 104 6.28 13.00 -3.82
C GLN A 104 6.61 12.97 -2.33
N ARG A 105 7.11 11.84 -1.84
CA ARG A 105 7.54 11.67 -0.45
C ARG A 105 8.88 10.95 -0.38
N GLY A 106 9.65 11.26 0.66
CA GLY A 106 10.96 10.65 0.92
C GLY A 106 12.06 11.21 0.03
N GLU A 107 13.30 10.80 0.31
CA GLU A 107 14.48 11.27 -0.43
C GLU A 107 14.46 10.83 -1.90
N GLU A 108 13.91 9.66 -2.18
CA GLU A 108 13.75 9.12 -3.53
C GLU A 108 12.58 9.71 -4.32
N LYS A 109 11.81 10.64 -3.71
CA LYS A 109 10.64 11.29 -4.33
C LYS A 109 9.62 10.29 -4.91
N GLN A 110 9.41 9.20 -4.20
CA GLN A 110 8.40 8.20 -4.53
C GLN A 110 7.01 8.83 -4.50
N LEU A 111 6.12 8.42 -5.41
CA LEU A 111 4.78 8.96 -5.53
C LEU A 111 3.82 8.20 -4.62
N PHE A 112 3.15 8.91 -3.72
CA PHE A 112 2.18 8.33 -2.80
C PHE A 112 0.78 8.87 -3.05
N THR A 113 -0.21 8.02 -2.82
CA THR A 113 -1.63 8.37 -2.82
C THR A 113 -2.37 7.71 -1.66
N HIS A 114 -3.52 8.27 -1.32
CA HIS A 114 -4.35 7.88 -0.19
C HIS A 114 -5.80 8.29 -0.46
N SER A 115 -6.74 7.80 0.36
CA SER A 115 -8.19 8.03 0.18
C SER A 115 -8.60 9.52 0.14
N CYS A 116 -7.87 10.39 0.84
CA CYS A 116 -8.14 11.84 0.85
C CYS A 116 -7.38 12.65 -0.22
N SER A 117 -6.60 12.00 -1.08
CA SER A 117 -5.77 12.69 -2.09
C SER A 117 -6.57 13.37 -3.20
N GLY A 118 -7.84 12.99 -3.37
CA GLY A 118 -8.67 13.32 -4.53
C GLY A 118 -8.67 12.22 -5.61
N THR A 119 -7.87 11.15 -5.45
CA THR A 119 -7.87 10.01 -6.36
C THR A 119 -9.24 9.32 -6.38
N LYS A 120 -9.76 9.04 -7.58
CA LYS A 120 -11.05 8.38 -7.79
C LYS A 120 -11.02 7.49 -9.02
N LYS A 121 -11.95 6.53 -9.07
CA LYS A 121 -12.18 5.72 -10.26
C LYS A 121 -12.76 6.60 -11.37
N LEU A 122 -12.36 6.35 -12.62
CA LEU A 122 -12.62 7.29 -13.73
C LEU A 122 -14.12 7.42 -14.05
N ASP A 123 -14.92 6.38 -13.81
CA ASP A 123 -16.38 6.40 -13.95
C ASP A 123 -17.08 7.30 -12.92
N GLU A 124 -16.42 7.60 -11.80
CA GLU A 124 -16.90 8.50 -10.74
C GLU A 124 -16.25 9.88 -10.82
N ALA A 125 -15.16 10.03 -11.57
CA ALA A 125 -14.31 11.22 -11.61
C ALA A 125 -14.67 12.23 -12.70
N GLY A 126 -15.80 12.09 -13.40
CA GLY A 126 -16.12 12.92 -14.57
C GLY A 126 -16.12 14.43 -14.28
N ALA A 127 -16.67 14.86 -13.12
CA ALA A 127 -16.63 16.26 -12.72
C ALA A 127 -15.19 16.74 -12.42
N ASP A 128 -14.40 15.90 -11.75
CA ASP A 128 -13.02 16.22 -11.37
C ASP A 128 -12.10 16.29 -12.59
N GLU A 129 -12.31 15.42 -13.59
CA GLU A 129 -11.57 15.43 -14.85
C GLU A 129 -11.84 16.71 -15.65
N VAL A 130 -13.11 17.16 -15.70
CA VAL A 130 -13.48 18.44 -16.32
C VAL A 130 -12.82 19.60 -15.59
N ALA A 131 -12.92 19.64 -14.26
CA ALA A 131 -12.30 20.66 -13.42
C ALA A 131 -10.78 20.76 -13.66
N VAL A 132 -10.07 19.62 -13.60
CA VAL A 132 -8.61 19.58 -13.83
C VAL A 132 -8.26 20.02 -15.26
N SER A 133 -9.08 19.66 -16.25
CA SER A 133 -8.87 20.04 -17.66
C SER A 133 -9.10 21.53 -17.94
N GLN A 134 -9.83 22.24 -17.06
CA GLN A 134 -9.96 23.69 -17.12
C GLN A 134 -8.71 24.40 -16.57
N ILE A 135 -7.98 23.75 -15.66
CA ILE A 135 -6.77 24.31 -15.02
C ILE A 135 -5.53 24.05 -15.86
N ALA A 136 -5.40 22.84 -16.41
CA ALA A 136 -4.23 22.39 -17.15
C ALA A 136 -4.63 21.61 -18.40
N LYS A 137 -3.83 21.74 -19.45
CA LYS A 137 -4.04 20.99 -20.70
C LYS A 137 -3.60 19.54 -20.53
N GLU A 138 -4.49 18.60 -20.84
CA GLU A 138 -4.13 17.19 -20.90
C GLU A 138 -3.04 16.95 -21.97
N SER A 139 -2.06 16.14 -21.61
CA SER A 139 -0.97 15.70 -22.47
C SER A 139 -0.85 14.18 -22.47
N VAL A 140 -0.42 13.62 -23.59
CA VAL A 140 -0.15 12.19 -23.73
C VAL A 140 1.28 11.90 -23.28
N PRO A 141 1.58 10.74 -22.67
CA PRO A 141 2.94 10.36 -22.31
C PRO A 141 3.89 10.40 -23.51
N THR A 142 5.03 11.07 -23.36
CA THR A 142 6.07 11.18 -24.41
C THR A 142 7.26 10.26 -24.13
N LYS A 143 7.50 9.91 -22.87
CA LYS A 143 8.59 9.04 -22.44
C LYS A 143 8.08 7.62 -22.23
N LYS A 144 8.35 6.73 -23.19
CA LYS A 144 8.01 5.31 -23.04
C LYS A 144 8.94 4.64 -22.04
N VAL A 145 8.37 4.05 -20.99
CA VAL A 145 9.08 3.31 -19.94
C VAL A 145 8.38 1.97 -19.70
N ASP A 146 9.17 0.97 -19.31
CA ASP A 146 8.69 -0.34 -18.88
C ASP A 146 9.14 -0.56 -17.42
N LEU A 147 8.16 -0.64 -16.52
CA LEU A 147 8.33 -0.78 -15.09
C LEU A 147 7.75 -2.10 -14.56
N LYS A 148 7.23 -2.98 -15.44
CA LYS A 148 6.60 -4.24 -15.02
C LYS A 148 7.55 -5.15 -14.23
N GLY A 149 8.84 -5.15 -14.58
CA GLY A 149 9.88 -5.88 -13.85
C GLY A 149 10.52 -5.14 -12.68
N LYS A 150 10.06 -3.91 -12.36
CA LYS A 150 10.63 -3.08 -11.29
C LYS A 150 9.80 -3.05 -10.01
N MET A 151 8.60 -3.63 -10.02
CA MET A 151 7.81 -3.81 -8.81
C MET A 151 8.55 -4.74 -7.85
N VAL A 152 8.55 -4.38 -6.57
CA VAL A 152 9.25 -5.14 -5.53
C VAL A 152 8.46 -6.42 -5.28
N SER A 153 8.79 -7.47 -6.03
CA SER A 153 8.13 -8.76 -5.89
C SER A 153 8.23 -9.22 -4.43
N GLY A 154 7.10 -9.18 -3.70
CA GLY A 154 6.97 -9.74 -2.35
C GLY A 154 7.30 -11.24 -2.29
N PHE A 155 7.44 -11.89 -3.45
CA PHE A 155 7.97 -13.23 -3.61
C PHE A 155 9.51 -13.22 -3.57
N SER A 156 10.09 -13.02 -2.39
CA SER A 156 11.52 -13.29 -2.19
C SER A 156 11.75 -14.79 -2.41
N TRP A 157 12.24 -15.15 -3.60
CA TRP A 157 12.56 -16.54 -3.94
C TRP A 157 13.50 -17.17 -2.90
N TRP A 158 14.35 -16.36 -2.25
CA TRP A 158 15.18 -16.79 -1.13
C TRP A 158 14.36 -17.20 0.11
N LYS A 159 13.27 -16.50 0.46
CA LYS A 159 12.35 -16.95 1.52
C LYS A 159 11.71 -18.30 1.19
N VAL A 160 11.40 -18.57 -0.08
CA VAL A 160 10.83 -19.86 -0.53
C VAL A 160 11.88 -20.98 -0.46
N VAL A 161 13.11 -20.69 -0.88
CA VAL A 161 14.24 -21.63 -0.80
C VAL A 161 14.57 -21.97 0.66
N THR A 162 14.60 -20.98 1.57
CA THR A 162 14.89 -21.23 2.99
C THR A 162 13.79 -22.06 3.67
N ILE A 163 12.50 -21.79 3.40
CA ILE A 163 11.38 -22.59 3.92
C ILE A 163 11.45 -24.03 3.41
N SER A 164 11.76 -24.23 2.12
CA SER A 164 11.85 -25.55 1.51
C SER A 164 12.99 -26.40 2.11
N ILE A 165 14.16 -25.79 2.33
CA ILE A 165 15.30 -26.45 2.99
C ILE A 165 14.96 -26.80 4.45
N GLY A 166 14.34 -25.88 5.19
CA GLY A 166 13.91 -26.11 6.57
C GLY A 166 12.95 -27.30 6.67
N MET A 167 11.97 -27.39 5.77
CA MET A 167 11.00 -28.49 5.73
C MET A 167 11.69 -29.84 5.45
N LEU A 168 12.64 -29.88 4.51
CA LEU A 168 13.42 -31.10 4.21
C LEU A 168 14.25 -31.59 5.39
N LEU A 169 14.89 -30.68 6.14
CA LEU A 169 15.67 -31.03 7.33
C LEU A 169 14.79 -31.60 8.44
N ILE A 170 13.59 -31.04 8.64
CA ILE A 170 12.62 -31.56 9.62
C ILE A 170 12.18 -32.98 9.23
N VAL A 171 11.85 -33.22 7.96
CA VAL A 171 11.48 -34.56 7.47
C VAL A 171 12.63 -35.56 7.69
N ALA A 172 13.87 -35.17 7.39
CA ALA A 172 15.03 -36.03 7.60
C ALA A 172 15.24 -36.36 9.09
N LEU A 173 15.08 -35.38 9.99
CA LEU A 173 15.14 -35.57 11.44
C LEU A 173 14.05 -36.53 11.94
N VAL A 174 12.83 -36.40 11.45
CA VAL A 174 11.72 -37.30 11.81
C VAL A 174 12.02 -38.73 11.35
N ILE A 175 12.46 -38.92 10.11
CA ILE A 175 12.84 -40.24 9.58
C ILE A 175 13.98 -40.85 10.41
N PHE A 176 14.98 -40.05 10.77
CA PHE A 176 16.11 -40.49 11.60
C PHE A 176 15.66 -40.95 12.98
N ASN A 177 14.80 -40.17 13.66
CA ASN A 177 14.26 -40.52 14.97
C ASN A 177 13.38 -41.77 14.93
N VAL A 178 12.49 -41.90 13.93
CA VAL A 178 11.66 -43.10 13.75
C VAL A 178 12.51 -44.35 13.52
N ARG A 179 13.56 -44.24 12.68
CA ARG A 179 14.52 -45.34 12.46
C ARG A 179 15.29 -45.70 13.73
N ARG A 180 15.65 -44.71 14.55
CA ARG A 180 16.33 -44.93 15.83
C ARG A 180 15.43 -45.63 16.85
N MET A 181 14.14 -45.28 16.90
CA MET A 181 13.18 -45.95 17.79
C MET A 181 12.86 -47.38 17.37
N ARG A 182 12.76 -47.69 16.06
CA ARG A 182 12.54 -49.06 15.58
C ARG A 182 13.72 -50.02 15.80
N LYS A 183 14.92 -49.49 16.06
CA LYS A 183 16.14 -50.28 16.31
C LYS A 183 16.40 -50.54 17.81
N LYS A 184 15.59 -49.96 18.70
CA LYS A 184 15.54 -50.27 20.13
C LYS A 184 14.39 -51.24 20.38
#